data_AF-A0A7R9C4V8-F1
#
_entry.id   AF-A0A7R9C4V8-F1
#
_cell.length_a   1.000
_cell.length_b   1.000
_cell.length_c   1.000
_cell.angle_alpha   90.00
_cell.angle_beta   90.00
_cell.angle_gamma   90.00
#
_symmetry.space_group_name_H-M   'P 1'
#
loop_
_entity.id
_entity.type
_entity.pdbx_description
1 polymer ?
#
loop_
_entity_poly.entity_id
_entity_poly.type
_entity_poly.pdbx_seq_one_letter_code
_entity_poly.pdbx_strand_id
1 'polypeptide(L)'
;MLQEDSDATFLRLFEAYLETGPQLMLQAYILLHAVYNDDVDENLAKVQLVSIFSSLLSLAWAPVSYYRTVRLSSAGKATMNCSSTIVSVLWQLCFLSSRCLALSLFAAKFNEWVFVPLSVHIVV
;
A
#
# COMPACT_ATOMS: atom_id res chain seq x y z
N MET A 1 -29.31 1.50 0.62
CA MET A 1 -28.49 0.57 1.43
C MET A 1 -27.30 0.03 0.64
N LEU A 2 -27.43 -0.96 -0.25
CA LEU A 2 -26.25 -1.55 -0.94
C LEU A 2 -25.45 -0.57 -1.84
N GLN A 3 -26.12 0.42 -2.44
CA GLN A 3 -25.45 1.48 -3.21
C GLN A 3 -24.67 2.43 -2.30
N GLU A 4 -25.25 2.82 -1.16
CA GLU A 4 -24.60 3.70 -0.17
C GLU A 4 -23.37 3.03 0.46
N ASP A 5 -23.43 1.72 0.73
CA ASP A 5 -22.28 0.95 1.21
C ASP A 5 -21.16 0.91 0.17
N SER A 6 -21.49 0.83 -1.13
CA SER A 6 -20.52 0.89 -2.21
C SER A 6 -19.82 2.25 -2.27
N ASP A 7 -20.58 3.34 -2.18
CA ASP A 7 -20.04 4.70 -2.20
C ASP A 7 -19.19 4.99 -0.96
N ALA A 8 -19.60 4.52 0.22
CA ALA A 8 -18.80 4.61 1.44
C ALA A 8 -17.49 3.81 1.34
N THR A 9 -17.53 2.61 0.73
CA THR A 9 -16.31 1.80 0.52
C THR A 9 -15.38 2.44 -0.51
N PHE A 10 -15.93 3.11 -1.52
CA PHE A 10 -15.17 3.88 -2.50
C PHE A 10 -14.45 5.08 -1.86
N LEU A 11 -15.14 5.81 -0.99
CA LEU A 11 -14.53 6.95 -0.29
C LEU A 11 -13.38 6.48 0.61
N ARG A 12 -13.59 5.38 1.35
CA ARG A 12 -12.55 4.75 2.19
C ARG A 12 -11.37 4.24 1.37
N LEU A 13 -11.61 3.76 0.15
CA LEU A 13 -10.54 3.41 -0.79
C LEU A 13 -9.70 4.64 -1.15
N PHE A 14 -10.36 5.73 -1.54
CA PHE A 14 -9.67 6.98 -1.87
C PHE A 14 -8.88 7.54 -0.69
N GLU A 15 -9.50 7.60 0.49
CA GLU A 15 -8.86 8.01 1.74
C GLU A 15 -7.63 7.15 2.03
N ALA A 16 -7.73 5.82 1.99
CA ALA A 16 -6.58 4.94 2.21
C ALA A 16 -5.45 5.19 1.19
N TYR A 17 -5.75 5.38 -0.09
CA TYR A 17 -4.72 5.63 -1.10
C TYR A 17 -4.09 7.02 -1.00
N LEU A 18 -4.89 8.05 -0.72
CA LEU A 18 -4.45 9.44 -0.66
C LEU A 18 -3.79 9.80 0.67
N GLU A 19 -4.15 9.13 1.77
CA GLU A 19 -3.58 9.37 3.10
C GLU A 19 -2.55 8.30 3.48
N THR A 20 -2.97 7.03 3.52
CA THR A 20 -2.11 5.93 3.96
C THR A 20 -1.01 5.62 2.94
N GLY A 21 -1.27 5.83 1.65
CA GLY A 21 -0.28 5.68 0.57
C GLY A 21 0.97 6.56 0.77
N PRO A 22 0.86 7.90 0.79
CA PRO A 22 2.02 8.77 1.01
C PRO A 22 2.61 8.61 2.41
N GLN A 23 1.80 8.35 3.44
CA GLN A 23 2.29 8.09 4.80
C GLN A 23 3.20 6.84 4.84
N LEU A 24 2.82 5.77 4.16
CA LEU A 24 3.63 4.57 4.03
C LEU A 24 4.96 4.86 3.33
N MET A 25 4.94 5.65 2.25
CA MET A 25 6.16 6.06 1.55
C MET A 25 7.09 6.88 2.45
N LEU A 26 6.54 7.81 3.24
CA LEU A 26 7.31 8.62 4.18
C LEU A 26 7.93 7.77 5.29
N GLN A 27 7.16 6.85 5.90
CA GLN A 27 7.67 5.94 6.93
C GLN A 27 8.80 5.04 6.40
N ALA A 28 8.64 4.51 5.18
CA ALA A 28 9.67 3.71 4.54
C ALA A 28 10.95 4.52 4.26
N TYR A 29 10.82 5.78 3.82
CA TYR A 29 11.95 6.68 3.61
C TYR A 29 12.72 6.97 4.91
N ILE A 30 12.01 7.31 5.99
CA ILE A 30 12.63 7.63 7.29
C ILE A 30 13.42 6.44 7.83
N LEU A 31 12.82 5.24 7.80
CA LEU A 31 13.49 4.01 8.24
C LEU A 31 14.80 3.79 7.47
N LEU A 32 14.77 4.05 6.16
CA LEU A 32 15.90 3.85 5.27
C LEU A 32 17.02 4.87 5.48
N HIS A 33 16.63 6.14 5.64
CA HIS A 33 17.58 7.20 5.97
C HIS A 33 18.26 6.93 7.32
N ALA A 34 17.52 6.45 8.33
CA ALA A 34 18.12 6.03 9.60
C ALA A 34 19.12 4.88 9.42
N VAL A 35 18.77 3.85 8.63
CA VAL A 35 19.66 2.72 8.30
C VAL A 35 20.93 3.15 7.59
N TYR A 36 20.85 4.13 6.68
CA TYR A 36 22.03 4.61 5.96
C TYR A 36 22.99 5.41 6.83
N ASN A 37 22.47 6.23 7.76
CA ASN A 37 23.30 7.07 8.63
C ASN A 37 23.84 6.34 9.87
N ASP A 38 23.62 5.02 9.98
CA ASP A 38 24.04 4.16 11.11
C ASP A 38 23.51 4.62 12.48
N ASP A 39 22.47 5.46 12.51
CA ASP A 39 21.81 5.99 13.72
C ASP A 39 20.53 5.19 14.02
N VAL A 40 20.60 3.86 13.90
CA VAL A 40 19.42 2.98 14.02
C VAL A 40 19.27 2.44 15.42
N ASP A 41 18.24 2.92 16.10
CA ASP A 41 17.72 2.24 17.27
C ASP A 41 16.96 0.98 16.84
N GLU A 42 17.50 -0.21 17.14
CA GLU A 42 16.92 -1.50 16.68
C GLU A 42 15.45 -1.67 17.07
N ASN A 43 15.07 -1.18 18.25
CA ASN A 43 13.69 -1.28 18.73
C ASN A 43 12.76 -0.36 17.94
N LEU A 44 13.21 0.84 17.60
CA LEU A 44 12.43 1.79 16.79
C LEU A 44 12.25 1.26 15.36
N ALA A 45 13.31 0.69 14.79
CA ALA A 45 13.27 0.10 13.46
C ALA A 45 12.27 -1.07 13.36
N LYS A 46 12.23 -1.94 14.38
CA LYS A 46 11.26 -3.05 14.45
C LYS A 46 9.83 -2.53 14.50
N VAL A 47 9.55 -1.52 15.32
CA VAL A 47 8.21 -0.92 15.44
C VAL A 47 7.78 -0.24 14.15
N GLN A 48 8.67 0.52 13.51
CA GLN A 48 8.40 1.15 12.21
C GLN A 48 8.11 0.11 11.13
N LEU A 49 8.90 -0.97 11.08
CA LEU A 49 8.69 -2.05 10.13
C LEU A 49 7.31 -2.69 10.31
N VAL A 50 6.91 -2.99 11.54
CA VAL A 50 5.55 -3.50 11.84
C VAL A 50 4.47 -2.50 11.42
N SER A 51 4.67 -1.20 11.65
CA SER A 51 3.73 -0.15 11.22
C SER A 51 3.58 -0.07 9.70
N ILE A 52 4.70 -0.16 8.97
CA ILE A 52 4.74 -0.21 7.50
C ILE A 52 3.99 -1.45 7.00
N PHE A 53 4.26 -2.63 7.56
CA PHE A 53 3.58 -3.87 7.20
C PHE A 53 2.06 -3.82 7.47
N SER A 54 1.66 -3.28 8.61
CA SER A 54 0.25 -3.10 8.95
C SER A 54 -0.46 -2.13 7.98
N SER A 55 0.19 -1.03 7.64
CA SER A 55 -0.33 -0.04 6.69
C SER A 55 -0.42 -0.60 5.26
N LEU A 56 0.56 -1.40 4.84
CA LEU A 56 0.53 -2.17 3.58
C LEU A 56 -0.68 -3.11 3.52
N LEU A 57 -0.94 -3.84 4.61
CA LEU A 57 -2.09 -4.74 4.72
C LEU A 57 -3.41 -3.97 4.61
N SER A 58 -3.53 -2.85 5.33
CA SER A 58 -4.70 -1.97 5.24
C SER A 58 -4.93 -1.46 3.82
N LEU A 59 -3.87 -1.00 3.15
CA LEU A 59 -3.94 -0.46 1.79
C LEU A 59 -4.28 -1.55 0.76
N ALA A 60 -3.73 -2.76 0.91
CA ALA A 60 -4.06 -3.89 0.05
C ALA A 60 -5.49 -4.41 0.25
N TRP A 61 -6.04 -4.24 1.46
CA TRP A 61 -7.40 -4.65 1.79
C TRP A 61 -8.48 -3.74 1.19
N ALA A 62 -8.22 -2.43 1.13
CA ALA A 62 -9.17 -1.43 0.62
C ALA A 62 -9.76 -1.73 -0.78
N PRO A 63 -8.96 -2.02 -1.83
CA PRO A 63 -9.50 -2.29 -3.17
C PRO A 63 -10.28 -3.61 -3.22
N VAL A 64 -9.83 -4.63 -2.49
CA VAL A 64 -10.53 -5.92 -2.44
C VAL A 64 -11.89 -5.78 -1.75
N SER A 65 -11.97 -5.00 -0.67
CA SER A 65 -13.24 -4.66 -0.02
C SER A 65 -14.17 -3.92 -0.98
N TYR A 66 -13.66 -2.94 -1.73
CA TYR A 66 -14.44 -2.20 -2.72
C TYR A 66 -15.01 -3.10 -3.83
N TYR A 67 -14.15 -3.93 -4.46
CA TYR A 67 -14.60 -4.86 -5.49
C TYR A 67 -15.65 -5.85 -4.98
N ARG A 68 -15.57 -6.25 -3.71
CA ARG A 68 -16.58 -7.10 -3.07
C ARG A 68 -17.92 -6.37 -2.93
N THR A 69 -17.92 -5.13 -2.43
CA THR A 69 -19.15 -4.34 -2.26
C THR A 69 -19.81 -4.00 -3.59
N VAL A 70 -19.03 -3.63 -4.62
CA VAL A 70 -19.55 -3.37 -5.97
C VAL A 70 -20.15 -4.62 -6.62
N ARG A 71 -19.53 -5.79 -6.44
CA ARG A 71 -20.09 -7.06 -6.93
C ARG A 71 -21.38 -7.44 -6.22
N LEU A 72 -21.50 -7.11 -4.94
CA LEU A 72 -22.73 -7.36 -4.15
C LEU A 72 -23.86 -6.40 -4.52
N SER A 73 -23.56 -5.15 -4.92
CA SER A 73 -24.59 -4.20 -5.37
C SER A 73 -25.12 -4.50 -6.77
N SER A 74 -24.28 -5.09 -7.65
CA SER A 74 -24.73 -5.62 -8.94
C SER A 74 -25.51 -6.93 -8.76
N ALA A 75 -26.82 -6.82 -8.58
CA ALA A 75 -27.76 -7.93 -8.47
C ALA A 75 -27.59 -8.95 -9.62
N GLY A 76 -26.94 -10.09 -9.35
CA GLY A 76 -26.89 -11.23 -10.29
C GLY A 76 -25.58 -12.01 -10.39
N LYS A 77 -24.50 -11.67 -9.68
CA LYS A 77 -23.24 -12.44 -9.75
C LYS A 77 -22.91 -13.17 -8.45
N ALA A 78 -22.49 -14.42 -8.61
CA ALA A 78 -22.15 -15.37 -7.55
C ALA A 78 -21.20 -14.78 -6.50
N THR A 79 -21.47 -15.13 -5.24
CA THR A 79 -20.67 -14.84 -4.05
C THR A 79 -19.19 -15.07 -4.32
N MET A 80 -18.36 -14.03 -4.21
CA MET A 80 -16.91 -14.21 -4.27
C MET A 80 -16.48 -15.18 -3.17
N ASN A 81 -15.87 -16.30 -3.55
CA ASN A 81 -15.27 -17.24 -2.61
C ASN A 81 -14.21 -16.51 -1.76
N CYS A 82 -14.19 -16.82 -0.46
CA CYS A 82 -13.21 -16.27 0.48
C CYS A 82 -11.77 -16.50 -0.01
N SER A 83 -11.51 -17.63 -0.68
CA SER A 83 -10.23 -17.95 -1.31
C SER A 83 -9.81 -16.93 -2.38
N SER A 84 -10.75 -16.44 -3.20
CA SER A 84 -10.46 -15.42 -4.23
C SER A 84 -10.12 -14.07 -3.61
N THR A 85 -10.77 -13.72 -2.50
CA THR A 85 -10.44 -12.50 -1.72
C THR A 85 -9.02 -12.58 -1.19
N ILE A 86 -8.63 -13.70 -0.58
CA ILE A 86 -7.29 -13.89 -0.02
C ILE A 86 -6.22 -13.83 -1.11
N VAL A 87 -6.43 -14.52 -2.24
CA VAL A 87 -5.49 -14.49 -3.37
C VAL A 87 -5.34 -13.08 -3.94
N SER A 88 -6.42 -12.32 -4.07
CA SER A 88 -6.37 -10.94 -4.53
C SER A 88 -5.64 -10.01 -3.57
N VAL A 89 -5.84 -10.16 -2.25
CA VAL A 89 -5.10 -9.39 -1.24
C VAL A 89 -3.61 -9.75 -1.27
N LEU A 90 -3.28 -11.04 -1.31
CA LEU A 90 -1.89 -11.51 -1.40
C LEU A 90 -1.20 -10.98 -2.66
N TRP A 91 -1.89 -11.01 -3.80
CA TRP A 91 -1.39 -10.43 -5.04
C TRP A 91 -1.09 -8.93 -4.88
N GLN A 92 -2.02 -8.17 -4.33
CA GLN A 92 -1.86 -6.74 -4.12
C GLN A 92 -0.70 -6.43 -3.14
N LEU A 93 -0.54 -7.25 -2.11
CA LEU A 93 0.61 -7.17 -1.20
C LEU A 93 1.93 -7.45 -1.90
N CYS A 94 2.01 -8.49 -2.73
CA CYS A 94 3.21 -8.81 -3.49
C CYS A 94 3.62 -7.67 -4.44
N PHE A 95 2.66 -7.10 -5.18
CA PHE A 95 2.93 -5.97 -6.07
C PHE A 95 3.37 -4.72 -5.33
N LEU A 96 2.66 -4.37 -4.25
CA LEU A 96 2.96 -3.17 -3.48
C LEU A 96 4.28 -3.30 -2.74
N SER A 97 4.53 -4.45 -2.11
CA SER A 97 5.79 -4.76 -1.43
C SER A 97 6.98 -4.74 -2.40
N SER A 98 6.85 -5.33 -3.59
CA SER A 98 7.90 -5.27 -4.62
C SER A 98 8.25 -3.84 -5.00
N ARG A 99 7.26 -2.95 -5.15
CA ARG A 99 7.49 -1.53 -5.46
C ARG A 99 8.12 -0.80 -4.29
N CYS A 100 7.63 -1.00 -3.07
CA CYS A 100 8.21 -0.40 -1.87
C CYS A 100 9.66 -0.84 -1.66
N LEU A 101 9.97 -2.13 -1.81
CA LEU A 101 11.32 -2.69 -1.73
C LEU A 101 12.23 -2.15 -2.84
N ALA A 102 11.74 -2.04 -4.08
CA ALA A 102 12.50 -1.48 -5.18
C ALA A 102 12.85 0.00 -4.95
N LEU A 103 11.86 0.82 -4.53
CA LEU A 103 12.06 2.23 -4.20
C LEU A 103 13.02 2.39 -3.02
N SER A 104 12.86 1.54 -1.99
CA SER A 104 13.70 1.49 -0.82
C SER A 104 15.16 1.17 -1.20
N LEU A 105 15.41 0.06 -1.88
CA LEU A 105 16.76 -0.33 -2.32
C LEU A 105 17.41 0.70 -3.25
N PHE A 106 16.61 1.37 -4.09
CA PHE A 106 17.12 2.40 -5.00
C PHE A 106 17.52 3.68 -4.25
N ALA A 107 16.69 4.13 -3.28
CA ALA A 107 17.02 5.21 -2.36
C ALA A 107 18.28 4.92 -1.55
N ALA A 108 18.45 3.69 -1.07
CA ALA A 108 19.63 3.26 -0.31
C ALA A 108 20.95 3.47 -1.07
N LYS A 109 20.94 3.22 -2.38
CA LYS A 109 22.15 3.17 -3.20
C LYS A 109 22.49 4.51 -3.86
N PHE A 110 21.49 5.34 -4.17
CA PHE A 110 21.67 6.52 -5.03
C PHE A 110 21.41 7.87 -4.37
N ASN A 111 21.08 7.91 -3.08
CA ASN A 111 20.86 9.08 -2.21
C ASN A 111 20.06 10.24 -2.86
N GLU A 112 20.65 11.02 -3.78
CA GLU A 112 20.02 12.17 -4.44
C GLU A 112 19.55 11.95 -5.89
N TRP A 113 20.04 10.92 -6.62
CA TRP A 113 19.67 10.69 -8.03
C TRP A 113 18.32 9.97 -8.21
N VAL A 114 17.62 9.67 -7.12
CA VAL A 114 16.37 8.90 -7.15
C VAL A 114 15.18 9.70 -7.70
N PHE A 115 15.21 11.02 -7.58
CA PHE A 115 14.12 11.88 -8.05
C PHE A 115 13.98 11.89 -9.58
N VAL A 116 15.09 11.77 -10.33
CA VAL A 116 15.08 11.86 -11.80
C VAL A 116 14.24 10.76 -12.47
N PRO A 117 14.46 9.45 -12.22
CA PRO A 117 13.63 8.41 -12.81
C PRO A 117 12.20 8.38 -12.25
N LEU A 118 11.99 8.81 -11.00
CA LEU A 118 10.66 8.88 -10.39
C LEU A 118 9.79 9.95 -11.06
N SER A 119 10.37 11.12 -11.38
CA SER A 119 9.70 12.16 -12.17
C SER A 119 9.38 11.69 -13.59
N VAL A 120 10.28 10.93 -14.22
CA VAL A 120 10.06 10.39 -15.57
C VAL A 120 8.95 9.32 -15.58
N HIS A 121 8.90 8.44 -14.58
CA HIS A 121 7.86 7.42 -14.48
C HIS A 121 6.47 7.99 -14.15
N ILE A 122 6.38 9.16 -13.51
CA ILE A 122 5.10 9.83 -13.23
C ILE A 122 4.54 10.55 -14.48
N VAL A 123 5.42 10.98 -15.39
CA VAL A 123 5.05 11.75 -16.59
C VAL A 123 4.73 10.85 -17.79
N VAL A 124 5.23 9.61 -17.82
CA VAL A 124 4.94 8.59 -18.84
C VAL A 124 3.75 7.73 -18.44
#